data_AF-N1WPR9-F1
#
_entry.id   AF-N1WPR9-F1
#
_cell.length_a   1.000
_cell.length_b   1.000
_cell.length_c   1.000
_cell.angle_alpha   90.00
_cell.angle_beta   90.00
_cell.angle_gamma   90.00
#
_symmetry.space_group_name_H-M   'P 1'
#
loop_
_entity.id
_entity.type
_entity.pdbx_description
1 polymer ?
#
loop_
_entity_poly.entity_id
_entity_poly.type
_entity_poly.pdbx_seq_one_letter_code
_entity_poly.pdbx_strand_id
1 'polypeptide(L)' 'MNLLENHLAKNLWLADERPTIDDLAMYPYIALANEGKVDLETYNQIRNWLDRVEKLPGYVSMPGIVLQ' A
#
# COMPACT_ATOMS: atom_id res chain seq x y z
N MET A 1 10.71 4.89 0.19
CA MET A 1 9.60 4.71 1.15
C MET A 1 9.25 6.00 1.90
N ASN A 2 10.20 6.76 2.47
CA ASN A 2 9.90 8.02 3.19
C ASN A 2 8.99 9.03 2.44
N LEU A 3 9.14 9.20 1.12
CA LEU A 3 8.27 10.09 0.35
C LEU A 3 6.81 9.63 0.37
N LEU A 4 6.58 8.34 0.15
CA LEU A 4 5.27 7.73 0.14
C LEU A 4 4.64 7.75 1.53
N GLU A 5 5.41 7.45 2.58
CA GLU A 5 4.97 7.54 3.98
C GLU A 5 4.51 8.96 4.33
N ASN A 6 5.29 9.98 3.95
CA ASN A 6 4.93 11.37 4.21
C ASN A 6 3.70 11.84 3.41
N HIS A 7 3.50 11.28 2.21
CA HIS A 7 2.30 11.55 1.41
C HIS A 7 1.06 10.94 2.07
N LEU A 8 1.15 9.65 2.46
CA LEU A 8 0.07 8.92 3.11
C LEU A 8 -0.21 9.39 4.54
N ALA A 9 0.73 10.11 5.16
CA ALA A 9 0.49 10.81 6.42
C ALA A 9 -0.52 11.97 6.29
N LYS A 10 -0.73 12.48 5.07
CA LYS A 10 -1.62 13.61 4.79
C LYS A 10 -2.82 13.23 3.94
N ASN A 11 -2.70 12.18 3.13
CA ASN A 11 -3.70 11.75 2.18
C ASN A 11 -4.09 10.30 2.43
N LEU A 12 -5.37 9.99 2.24
CA LEU A 12 -5.84 8.62 2.34
C LEU A 12 -5.35 7.79 1.13
N TRP A 13 -5.46 8.32 -0.08
CA TRP A 13 -5.08 7.61 -1.32
C TRP A 13 -3.98 8.35 -2.06
N LEU A 14 -3.42 7.71 -3.09
CA LEU A 14 -2.25 8.26 -3.78
C LEU A 14 -2.55 9.52 -4.58
N ALA A 15 -3.73 9.63 -5.21
CA ALA A 15 -4.02 10.70 -6.16
C ALA A 15 -5.23 11.59 -5.81
N ASP A 16 -6.24 11.06 -5.10
CA ASP A 16 -7.52 11.73 -4.85
C ASP A 16 -8.06 11.36 -3.45
N GLU A 17 -9.20 11.90 -3.04
CA GLU A 17 -9.88 11.55 -1.77
C GLU A 17 -10.55 10.16 -1.80
N ARG A 18 -10.35 9.40 -2.88
CA ARG A 18 -10.91 8.06 -3.14
C ARG A 18 -9.86 7.18 -3.83
N PRO A 19 -9.99 5.83 -3.79
CA PRO A 19 -9.04 4.96 -4.48
C PRO A 19 -9.10 5.17 -5.99
N THR A 20 -7.93 5.12 -6.62
CA THR A 20 -7.76 5.32 -8.07
C THR A 20 -6.91 4.21 -8.68
N ILE A 21 -6.69 4.28 -10.00
CA ILE A 21 -5.80 3.36 -10.70
C ILE A 21 -4.35 3.45 -10.19
N ASP A 22 -3.94 4.59 -9.62
CA ASP A 22 -2.59 4.75 -9.06
C ASP A 22 -2.39 3.84 -7.85
N ASP A 23 -3.41 3.68 -7.01
CA ASP A 23 -3.35 2.79 -5.85
C ASP A 23 -3.20 1.33 -6.30
N LEU A 24 -3.96 0.92 -7.31
CA LEU A 24 -3.90 -0.42 -7.90
C LEU A 24 -2.56 -0.70 -8.59
N ALA A 25 -2.01 0.29 -9.30
CA ALA A 25 -0.72 0.16 -9.97
C ALA A 25 0.44 0.04 -8.99
N MET A 26 0.38 0.76 -7.87
CA MET A 26 1.44 0.79 -6.86
C MET A 26 1.36 -0.35 -5.85
N TYR A 27 0.15 -0.82 -5.52
CA TYR A 27 -0.10 -1.85 -4.49
C TYR A 27 0.81 -3.08 -4.58
N PRO A 28 0.88 -3.83 -5.70
CA PRO A 28 1.62 -5.09 -5.71
C PRO A 28 3.12 -4.90 -5.45
N TYR A 29 3.71 -3.79 -5.93
CA TYR A 29 5.13 -3.50 -5.72
C TYR A 29 5.46 -3.16 -4.27
N ILE A 30 4.52 -2.53 -3.56
CA ILE A 30 4.70 -2.14 -2.16
C ILE A 30 4.37 -3.33 -1.26
N ALA A 31 3.30 -4.08 -1.54
CA ALA A 31 2.93 -5.27 -0.80
C ALA A 31 4.04 -6.34 -0.79
N LEU A 32 4.82 -6.43 -1.87
CA LEU A 32 5.96 -7.35 -2.03
C LEU A 32 7.32 -6.68 -1.73
N ALA A 33 7.34 -5.54 -1.03
CA ALA A 33 8.58 -4.82 -0.75
C ALA A 33 9.61 -5.66 0.06
N ASN A 34 9.13 -6.62 0.85
CA ASN A 34 9.96 -7.58 1.57
C ASN A 34 10.83 -8.46 0.65
N GLU A 35 10.35 -8.83 -0.54
CA GLU A 35 11.15 -9.54 -1.55
C GLU A 35 12.31 -8.67 -2.05
N GLY A 36 12.10 -7.35 -2.08
CA GLY A 36 13.12 -6.34 -2.36
C GLY A 36 14.02 -6.01 -1.17
N LYS A 37 13.93 -6.75 -0.05
CA LYS A 37 14.64 -6.47 1.22
C LYS A 37 14.33 -5.08 1.80
N VAL A 38 13.14 -4.56 1.53
CA VAL A 38 12.63 -3.32 2.13
C VAL A 38 11.66 -3.69 3.24
N ASP A 39 12.04 -3.36 4.46
CA ASP A 39 11.21 -3.57 5.64
C ASP A 39 10.17 -2.44 5.78
N LEU A 40 8.89 -2.82 5.87
CA LEU A 40 7.76 -1.92 6.03
C LEU A 40 7.35 -1.71 7.50
N GLU A 41 7.99 -2.38 8.47
CA GLU A 41 7.59 -2.32 9.88
C GLU A 41 7.57 -0.90 10.47
N THR A 42 8.46 -0.05 9.96
CA THR A 42 8.59 1.35 10.42
C THR A 42 7.68 2.33 9.68
N TYR A 43 6.98 1.89 8.63
CA TYR A 43 6.19 2.73 7.73
C TYR A 43 4.68 2.55 7.99
N ASN A 44 4.22 3.13 9.09
CA ASN A 44 2.84 2.96 9.57
C ASN A 44 1.79 3.41 8.55
N GLN A 45 2.02 4.52 7.85
CA GLN A 45 1.04 5.05 6.89
C GLN A 45 0.98 4.20 5.63
N ILE A 46 2.12 3.67 5.17
CA ILE A 46 2.15 2.69 4.09
C ILE A 46 1.38 1.42 4.49
N ARG A 47 1.58 0.88 5.69
CA ARG A 47 0.84 -0.31 6.16
C ARG A 47 -0.66 -0.06 6.25
N ASN A 48 -1.06 1.09 6.79
CA ASN A 48 -2.48 1.49 6.85
C ASN A 48 -3.11 1.62 5.46
N TRP A 49 -2.33 2.07 4.46
CA TRP A 49 -2.79 2.15 3.08
C TRP A 49 -2.90 0.76 2.44
N LEU A 50 -1.95 -0.15 2.68
CA LEU A 50 -2.03 -1.56 2.22
C LEU A 50 -3.31 -2.24 2.74
N ASP A 51 -3.56 -2.16 4.05
CA ASP A 51 -4.79 -2.71 4.68
C ASP A 51 -6.07 -2.12 4.06
N ARG A 52 -6.03 -0.83 3.67
CA ARG A 52 -7.18 -0.19 3.03
C ARG A 52 -7.42 -0.67 1.59
N VAL A 53 -6.36 -0.91 0.82
CA VAL A 53 -6.48 -1.50 -0.53
C VAL A 53 -7.04 -2.91 -0.43
N GLU A 54 -6.58 -3.71 0.54
CA GLU A 54 -7.03 -5.09 0.76
C GLU A 54 -8.52 -5.19 1.17
N LYS A 55 -9.06 -4.12 1.76
CA LYS A 55 -10.48 -4.01 2.13
C LYS A 55 -11.38 -3.50 0.99
N LEU A 56 -10.85 -3.19 -0.18
CA LEU A 56 -11.67 -2.75 -1.31
C LEU A 56 -12.57 -3.89 -1.83
N PRO A 57 -13.83 -3.58 -2.23
CA PRO A 57 -14.71 -4.57 -2.82
C PRO A 57 -14.09 -5.20 -4.07
N GLY A 58 -14.03 -6.53 -4.10
CA GLY A 58 -13.44 -7.28 -5.22
C GLY A 58 -11.92 -7.41 -5.18
N TYR A 59 -11.28 -7.05 -4.07
CA TYR A 59 -9.86 -7.36 -3.86
C TYR A 59 -9.62 -8.87 -3.95
N VAL A 60 -8.60 -9.24 -4.72
CA VAL A 60 -8.12 -10.62 -4.84
C VAL A 60 -6.63 -10.59 -4.53
N SER A 61 -6.23 -11.34 -3.52
CA SER A 61 -4.82 -11.46 -3.13
C SER A 61 -4.00 -12.20 -4.19
N MET A 62 -2.69 -12.07 -4.11
CA MET A 62 -1.73 -12.69 -5.02
C MET A 62 -0.71 -13.51 -4.21
N PRO A 63 -0.14 -14.57 -4.79
CA PRO A 63 0.94 -15.31 -4.13
C PRO A 63 2.08 -14.38 -3.70
N GLY A 64 2.62 -14.60 -2.50
CA GLY A 64 3.71 -13.78 -1.94
C GLY A 64 3.25 -12.61 -1.07
N ILE A 65 1.99 -12.15 -1.22
CA ILE A 65 1.41 -11.15 -0.33
C ILE A 65 0.99 -11.83 0.97
N VAL A 66 1.75 -11.60 2.02
CA VAL A 66 1.35 -11.95 3.39
C VAL A 66 0.56 -10.78 3.92
N LEU A 67 -0.75 -10.97 4.14
CA LEU A 67 -1.63 -9.96 4.74
C LEU A 67 -0.98 -9.44 6.02
N GLN A 68 -0.73 -8.12 6.07
CA GLN A 68 0.02 -7.46 7.14
C GLN A 68 -0.85 -7.12 8.34
#